data_AF-A0A7Z1N7Y9-F1
#
_entry.id   AF-A0A7Z1N7Y9-F1
#
_cell.length_a   1.000
_cell.length_b   1.000
_cell.length_c   1.000
_cell.angle_alpha   90.00
_cell.angle_beta   90.00
_cell.angle_gamma   90.00
#
_symmetry.space_group_name_H-M   'P 1'
#
loop_
_entity.id
_entity.type
_entity.pdbx_description
1 polymer ?
#
loop_
_entity_poly.entity_id
_entity_poly.type
_entity_poly.pdbx_seq_one_letter_code
_entity_poly.pdbx_strand_id
1 'polypeptide(L)'
;HTAHSTVDEAMEETMKMLEVYRSFAEECVGLPVVAGEKPENERFPGAVATYSIEAMMQDGKALQAGTSHFLGTTFSQAQNIKFQNAEGQQELAQTTSWGMSTSMVGGLIMVQGDDDGLRVPPRVAHYQVVVVPMLRDTEEDAAIVDYCTDLVNQLNGLD
;
A
#
# COMPACT_ATOMS: atom_id res chain seq x y z
N HIS A 1 -1.23 8.87 -11.19
CA HIS A 1 -0.67 9.87 -12.12
C HIS A 1 -1.42 11.17 -11.96
N THR A 2 -0.73 12.29 -11.85
CA THR A 2 -1.34 13.63 -11.73
C THR A 2 -0.56 14.66 -12.55
N ALA A 3 -1.18 15.80 -12.85
CA ALA A 3 -0.59 16.93 -13.53
C ALA A 3 -0.98 18.22 -12.79
N HIS A 4 -0.01 19.08 -12.55
CA HIS A 4 -0.12 20.25 -11.66
C HIS A 4 0.42 21.50 -12.33
N SER A 5 -0.02 22.66 -11.84
CA SER A 5 0.39 23.96 -12.38
C SER A 5 1.78 24.38 -11.87
N THR A 6 2.13 23.99 -10.64
CA THR A 6 3.38 24.39 -9.99
C THR A 6 4.20 23.18 -9.51
N VAL A 7 5.49 23.42 -9.27
CA VAL A 7 6.39 22.41 -8.68
C VAL A 7 5.96 22.09 -7.26
N ASP A 8 5.52 23.09 -6.50
CA ASP A 8 5.12 22.93 -5.10
C ASP A 8 3.91 22.00 -4.97
N GLU A 9 2.86 22.19 -5.78
CA GLU A 9 1.69 21.28 -5.83
C GLU A 9 2.09 19.84 -6.22
N ALA A 10 3.02 19.71 -7.18
CA ALA A 10 3.50 18.39 -7.60
C ALA A 10 4.33 17.70 -6.52
N MET A 11 5.16 18.43 -5.79
CA MET A 11 5.94 17.91 -4.68
C MET A 11 5.05 17.56 -3.48
N GLU A 12 4.05 18.39 -3.17
CA GLU A 12 3.05 18.10 -2.14
C GLU A 12 2.33 16.79 -2.41
N GLU A 13 1.81 16.60 -3.64
CA GLU A 13 1.16 15.36 -4.04
C GLU A 13 2.11 14.16 -4.01
N THR A 14 3.37 14.36 -4.43
CA THR A 14 4.39 13.30 -4.39
C THR A 14 4.62 12.82 -2.95
N MET A 15 4.79 13.73 -2.00
CA MET A 15 5.02 13.39 -0.59
C MET A 15 3.77 12.86 0.10
N LYS A 16 2.59 13.40 -0.24
CA LYS A 16 1.32 12.90 0.26
C LYS A 16 1.12 11.44 -0.11
N MET A 17 1.41 11.04 -1.35
CA MET A 17 1.23 9.66 -1.77
C MET A 17 2.27 8.70 -1.17
N LEU A 18 3.49 9.19 -0.93
CA LEU A 18 4.47 8.44 -0.13
C LEU A 18 3.95 8.16 1.29
N GLU A 19 3.34 9.16 1.93
CA GLU A 19 2.77 9.02 3.27
C GLU A 19 1.58 8.07 3.29
N VAL A 20 0.70 8.13 2.30
CA VAL A 20 -0.40 7.17 2.14
C VAL A 20 0.13 5.74 2.09
N TYR A 21 1.22 5.49 1.36
CA TYR A 21 1.85 4.17 1.33
C TYR A 21 2.51 3.79 2.66
N ARG A 22 3.19 4.72 3.33
CA ARG A 22 3.79 4.47 4.65
C ARG A 22 2.72 4.08 5.66
N SER A 23 1.69 4.90 5.81
CA SER A 23 0.56 4.68 6.73
C SER A 23 -0.13 3.34 6.42
N PHE A 24 -0.41 3.04 5.15
CA PHE A 24 -1.00 1.75 4.80
C PHE A 24 -0.10 0.56 5.19
N ALA A 25 1.20 0.64 4.88
CA ALA A 25 2.14 -0.41 5.23
C ALA A 25 2.22 -0.63 6.74
N GLU A 26 2.39 0.42 7.52
CA GLU A 26 2.57 0.33 8.98
C GLU A 26 1.26 0.00 9.70
N GLU A 27 0.17 0.66 9.33
CA GLU A 27 -1.09 0.60 10.08
C GLU A 27 -2.02 -0.53 9.64
N CYS A 28 -2.03 -0.90 8.34
CA CYS A 28 -2.92 -1.95 7.84
C CYS A 28 -2.18 -3.28 7.66
N VAL A 29 -0.97 -3.24 7.11
CA VAL A 29 -0.16 -4.42 6.79
C VAL A 29 0.77 -4.80 7.96
N GLY A 30 0.94 -3.95 8.96
CA GLY A 30 1.87 -4.19 10.07
C GLY A 30 3.32 -4.32 9.60
N LEU A 31 3.67 -3.70 8.47
CA LEU A 31 4.98 -3.76 7.83
C LEU A 31 5.78 -2.49 8.17
N PRO A 32 6.80 -2.57 9.04
CA PRO A 32 7.65 -1.41 9.33
C PRO A 32 8.44 -1.01 8.10
N VAL A 33 8.46 0.29 7.79
CA VAL A 33 9.13 0.82 6.59
C VAL A 33 9.93 2.07 6.90
N VAL A 34 10.94 2.33 6.08
CA VAL A 34 11.68 3.60 6.06
C VAL A 34 11.32 4.36 4.80
N ALA A 35 10.72 5.54 4.96
CA ALA A 35 10.44 6.44 3.85
C ALA A 35 11.67 7.31 3.54
N GLY A 36 12.04 7.44 2.26
CA GLY A 36 13.20 8.23 1.87
C GLY A 36 13.30 8.51 0.38
N GLU A 37 14.25 9.36 0.00
CA GLU A 37 14.59 9.64 -1.39
C GLU A 37 15.60 8.61 -1.91
N LYS A 38 15.39 8.14 -3.15
CA LYS A 38 16.34 7.28 -3.84
C LYS A 38 17.51 8.10 -4.38
N PRO A 39 18.75 7.56 -4.33
CA PRO A 39 19.89 8.20 -4.96
C PRO A 39 19.67 8.27 -6.48
N GLU A 40 20.35 9.22 -7.13
CA GLU A 40 20.13 9.53 -8.55
C GLU A 40 20.21 8.30 -9.47
N ASN A 41 21.11 7.36 -9.16
CA ASN A 41 21.31 6.11 -9.90
C ASN A 41 20.21 5.05 -9.70
N GLU A 42 19.30 5.23 -8.75
CA GLU A 42 18.16 4.34 -8.48
C GLU A 42 16.79 5.02 -8.72
N ARG A 43 16.77 6.26 -9.20
CA ARG A 43 15.51 6.94 -9.54
C ARG A 43 14.82 6.26 -10.72
N PHE A 44 13.50 6.42 -10.77
CA PHE A 44 12.75 6.04 -11.97
C PHE A 44 13.28 6.82 -13.19
N PRO A 45 13.54 6.15 -14.33
CA PRO A 45 14.05 6.82 -15.53
C PRO A 45 13.17 8.01 -15.96
N GLY A 46 13.76 9.20 -16.00
CA GLY A 46 13.07 10.44 -16.37
C GLY A 46 12.37 11.17 -15.21
N ALA A 47 12.42 10.64 -13.99
CA ALA A 47 12.00 11.36 -12.80
C ALA A 47 13.05 12.38 -12.35
N VAL A 48 12.60 13.54 -11.86
CA VAL A 48 13.45 14.52 -11.18
C VAL A 48 13.84 13.98 -9.80
N ALA A 49 12.88 13.44 -9.07
CA ALA A 49 13.08 12.78 -7.79
C ALA A 49 12.21 11.52 -7.67
N THR A 50 12.72 10.52 -6.97
CA THR A 50 11.97 9.30 -6.62
C THR A 50 12.07 9.10 -5.12
N TYR A 51 10.91 8.91 -4.51
CA TYR A 51 10.77 8.54 -3.11
C TYR A 51 10.23 7.13 -3.01
N SER A 52 10.67 6.39 -2.00
CA SER A 52 10.20 5.04 -1.73
C SER A 52 10.00 4.80 -0.24
N ILE A 53 9.20 3.77 0.05
CA ILE A 53 9.18 3.12 1.36
C ILE A 53 9.93 1.79 1.26
N GLU A 54 10.94 1.60 2.11
CA GLU A 54 11.79 0.42 2.12
C GLU A 54 11.51 -0.42 3.37
N ALA A 55 11.16 -1.69 3.18
CA ALA A 55 10.96 -2.66 4.24
C ALA A 55 12.16 -3.62 4.36
N MET A 56 12.37 -4.18 5.55
CA MET A 56 13.38 -5.23 5.78
C MET A 56 12.69 -6.58 5.98
N MET A 57 13.05 -7.57 5.17
CA MET A 57 12.53 -8.93 5.28
C MET A 57 13.26 -9.71 6.37
N GLN A 58 12.68 -10.81 6.85
CA GLN A 58 13.31 -11.67 7.87
C GLN A 58 14.65 -12.28 7.43
N ASP A 59 14.86 -12.44 6.12
CA ASP A 59 16.13 -12.94 5.55
C ASP A 59 17.21 -11.85 5.40
N GLY A 60 16.95 -10.63 5.88
CA GLY A 60 17.87 -9.50 5.85
C GLY A 60 17.94 -8.76 4.51
N LYS A 61 17.05 -9.07 3.55
CA LYS A 61 16.96 -8.34 2.28
C LYS A 61 15.98 -7.19 2.37
N ALA A 62 16.32 -6.08 1.71
CA ALA A 62 15.42 -4.94 1.55
C ALA A 62 14.38 -5.21 0.46
N LEU A 63 13.17 -4.69 0.65
CA LEU A 63 12.07 -4.70 -0.32
C LEU A 63 11.52 -3.27 -0.45
N GLN A 64 11.55 -2.74 -1.67
CA GLN A 64 10.85 -1.50 -2.00
C GLN A 64 9.33 -1.77 -2.03
N ALA A 65 8.61 -1.28 -1.03
CA ALA A 65 7.20 -1.59 -0.81
C ALA A 65 6.24 -0.64 -1.55
N GLY A 66 6.72 0.51 -2.03
CA GLY A 66 5.96 1.48 -2.81
C GLY A 66 6.82 2.65 -3.24
N THR A 67 6.44 3.34 -4.31
CA THR A 67 7.19 4.49 -4.84
C THR A 67 6.29 5.66 -5.22
N SER A 68 6.83 6.87 -5.05
CA SER A 68 6.24 8.12 -5.48
C SER A 68 7.29 8.96 -6.20
N HIS A 69 6.96 9.44 -7.39
CA HIS A 69 7.89 10.06 -8.31
C HIS A 69 7.42 11.47 -8.66
N PHE A 70 8.30 12.44 -8.44
CA PHE A 70 8.18 13.75 -9.06
C PHE A 70 8.86 13.70 -10.43
N LEU A 71 8.05 13.79 -11.49
CA LEU A 71 8.51 13.65 -12.87
C LEU A 71 8.90 14.98 -13.51
N GLY A 72 8.61 16.10 -12.84
CA GLY A 72 8.76 17.44 -13.40
C GLY A 72 8.00 17.59 -14.71
N THR A 73 8.64 18.23 -15.69
CA THR A 73 8.09 18.43 -17.03
C THR A 73 8.52 17.37 -18.04
N THR A 74 9.32 16.38 -17.67
CA THR A 74 9.87 15.37 -18.61
C THR A 74 8.77 14.68 -19.41
N PHE A 75 7.72 14.22 -18.71
CA PHE A 75 6.60 13.54 -19.35
C PHE A 75 5.70 14.51 -20.12
N SER A 76 5.43 15.68 -19.56
CA SER A 76 4.64 16.74 -20.22
C SER A 76 5.29 17.21 -21.52
N GLN A 77 6.62 17.30 -21.58
CA GLN A 77 7.35 17.64 -22.78
C GLN A 77 7.21 16.56 -23.85
N ALA A 78 7.37 15.28 -23.47
CA ALA A 78 7.25 14.15 -24.38
C ALA A 78 5.83 13.98 -24.95
N GLN A 79 4.80 14.26 -24.13
CA GLN A 79 3.39 14.07 -24.47
C GLN A 79 2.66 15.37 -24.85
N ASN A 80 3.37 16.50 -24.93
CA ASN A 80 2.82 17.83 -25.20
C ASN A 80 1.64 18.22 -24.26
N ILE A 81 1.80 17.96 -22.96
CA ILE A 81 0.82 18.32 -21.92
C ILE A 81 1.08 19.77 -21.49
N LYS A 82 0.21 20.69 -21.92
CA LYS A 82 0.32 22.13 -21.68
C LYS A 82 -0.98 22.70 -21.13
N PHE A 83 -0.86 23.82 -20.42
CA PHE A 83 -2.00 24.62 -19.97
C PHE A 83 -1.71 26.10 -20.19
N GLN A 84 -2.77 26.92 -20.20
CA GLN A 84 -2.66 28.36 -20.17
C GLN A 84 -2.72 28.84 -18.72
N ASN A 85 -1.69 29.53 -18.24
CA ASN A 85 -1.65 30.08 -16.89
C ASN A 85 -2.54 31.34 -16.76
N ALA A 86 -2.62 31.90 -15.55
CA ALA A 86 -3.45 33.08 -15.27
C ALA A 86 -3.01 34.33 -16.06
N GLU A 87 -1.73 34.41 -16.43
CA GLU A 87 -1.12 35.46 -17.25
C GLU A 87 -1.33 35.22 -18.76
N GLY A 88 -2.03 34.15 -19.14
CA GLY A 88 -2.31 33.80 -20.52
C GLY A 88 -1.16 33.11 -21.26
N GLN A 89 -0.06 32.77 -20.57
CA GLN A 89 1.10 32.09 -21.14
C GLN A 89 0.91 30.58 -21.18
N GLN A 90 1.50 29.92 -22.18
CA GLN A 90 1.47 28.47 -22.30
C GLN A 90 2.63 27.85 -21.51
N GLU A 91 2.32 26.97 -20.57
CA GLU A 91 3.29 26.29 -19.72
C GLU A 91 3.12 24.76 -19.79
N LEU A 92 4.19 24.03 -19.48
CA LEU A 92 4.15 22.57 -19.34
C LEU A 92 3.69 22.21 -17.93
N ALA A 93 2.81 21.21 -17.81
CA ALA A 93 2.37 20.74 -16.50
C ALA A 93 3.51 20.03 -15.74
N GLN A 94 3.54 20.21 -14.42
CA GLN A 94 4.41 19.43 -13.52
C GLN A 94 3.71 18.11 -13.22
N THR A 95 4.38 16.98 -13.44
CA THR A 95 3.72 15.66 -13.38
C THR A 95 4.23 14.81 -12.21
N THR A 96 3.35 13.96 -11.69
CA THR A 96 3.70 12.94 -10.69
C THR A 96 3.21 11.57 -11.12
N SER A 97 3.88 10.54 -10.63
CA SER A 97 3.46 9.15 -10.76
C SER A 97 3.76 8.42 -9.46
N TRP A 98 2.90 7.52 -9.04
CA TRP A 98 3.05 6.78 -7.79
C TRP A 98 2.39 5.42 -7.94
N GLY A 99 2.93 4.42 -7.26
CA GLY A 99 2.46 3.06 -7.39
C GLY A 99 2.89 2.16 -6.23
N MET A 100 2.02 1.20 -5.95
CA MET A 100 2.23 0.09 -5.04
C MET A 100 1.66 -1.17 -5.71
N SER A 101 2.38 -2.28 -5.62
CA SER A 101 2.01 -3.53 -6.30
C SER A 101 1.74 -4.66 -5.29
N THR A 102 1.44 -5.84 -5.81
CA THR A 102 1.33 -7.07 -5.01
C THR A 102 2.64 -7.49 -4.34
N SER A 103 3.78 -6.85 -4.66
CA SER A 103 5.02 -7.00 -3.88
C SER A 103 4.80 -6.72 -2.39
N MET A 104 3.83 -5.88 -2.04
CA MET A 104 3.40 -5.66 -0.64
C MET A 104 2.88 -6.93 0.04
N VAL A 105 2.17 -7.80 -0.69
CA VAL A 105 1.71 -9.10 -0.16
C VAL A 105 2.91 -10.00 0.12
N GLY A 106 3.91 -9.99 -0.76
CA GLY A 106 5.18 -10.68 -0.51
C GLY A 106 5.89 -10.15 0.73
N GLY A 107 5.91 -8.83 0.91
CA GLY A 107 6.44 -8.17 2.12
C GLY A 107 5.74 -8.60 3.40
N LEU A 108 4.40 -8.63 3.40
CA LEU A 108 3.61 -9.16 4.52
C LEU A 108 4.03 -10.59 4.87
N ILE A 109 4.07 -11.48 3.86
CA ILE A 109 4.42 -12.89 4.07
C ILE A 109 5.83 -13.02 4.67
N MET A 110 6.80 -12.32 4.09
CA MET A 110 8.21 -12.43 4.48
C MET A 110 8.56 -11.73 5.80
N VAL A 111 7.69 -10.85 6.32
CA VAL A 111 7.91 -10.15 7.59
C VAL A 111 7.12 -10.79 8.73
N GLN A 112 5.89 -11.22 8.47
CA GLN A 112 5.00 -11.73 9.51
C GLN A 112 4.96 -13.25 9.61
N GLY A 113 5.33 -13.97 8.54
CA GLY A 113 5.36 -15.44 8.54
C GLY A 113 6.35 -16.02 9.55
N ASP A 114 6.11 -17.26 9.95
CA ASP A 114 6.98 -18.04 10.82
C ASP A 114 7.06 -19.51 10.35
N ASP A 115 7.67 -20.38 11.16
CA ASP A 115 7.81 -21.80 10.86
C ASP A 115 6.46 -22.55 10.80
N ASP A 116 5.41 -22.00 11.43
CA ASP A 116 4.05 -22.55 11.44
C ASP A 116 3.18 -22.00 10.28
N GLY A 117 3.67 -20.98 9.57
CA GLY A 117 3.11 -20.49 8.32
C GLY A 117 2.80 -18.98 8.33
N LEU A 118 1.65 -18.62 7.75
CA LEU A 118 1.30 -17.22 7.52
C LEU A 118 0.62 -16.61 8.76
N ARG A 119 1.12 -15.45 9.20
CA ARG A 119 0.44 -14.59 10.16
C ARG A 119 -0.05 -13.32 9.48
N VAL A 120 -1.37 -13.19 9.31
CA VAL A 120 -1.97 -12.04 8.63
C VAL A 120 -2.42 -11.00 9.65
N PRO A 121 -2.04 -9.71 9.50
CA PRO A 121 -2.57 -8.65 10.34
C PRO A 121 -4.11 -8.59 10.27
N PRO A 122 -4.82 -8.38 11.41
CA PRO A 122 -6.28 -8.45 11.44
C PRO A 122 -7.01 -7.51 10.46
N ARG A 123 -6.41 -6.37 10.09
CA ARG A 123 -7.00 -5.40 9.15
C ARG A 123 -7.02 -5.88 7.69
N VAL A 124 -6.19 -6.86 7.34
CA VAL A 124 -6.07 -7.40 5.98
C VAL A 124 -6.30 -8.91 5.93
N ALA A 125 -6.73 -9.51 7.05
CA ALA A 125 -7.08 -10.91 7.14
C ALA A 125 -8.45 -11.17 6.49
N HIS A 126 -8.51 -12.10 5.53
CA HIS A 126 -9.77 -12.48 4.87
C HIS A 126 -10.77 -13.10 5.86
N TYR A 127 -10.28 -13.92 6.80
CA TYR A 127 -11.03 -14.36 7.97
C TYR A 127 -10.29 -13.89 9.23
N GLN A 128 -10.91 -13.05 10.04
CA GLN A 128 -10.34 -12.59 11.31
C GLN A 128 -10.53 -13.61 12.42
N VAL A 129 -11.67 -14.32 12.41
CA VAL A 129 -12.03 -15.37 13.36
C VAL A 129 -12.60 -16.55 12.59
N VAL A 130 -12.12 -17.75 12.90
CA VAL A 130 -12.65 -19.01 12.35
C VAL A 130 -13.17 -19.83 13.52
N VAL A 131 -14.46 -20.16 13.50
CA VAL A 131 -15.11 -21.00 14.51
C VAL A 131 -15.11 -22.45 14.02
N VAL A 132 -14.43 -23.33 14.75
CA VAL A 132 -14.31 -24.75 14.40
C VAL A 132 -14.97 -25.59 15.50
N PRO A 133 -16.22 -26.08 15.31
CA PRO A 133 -16.87 -26.92 16.30
C PRO A 133 -16.26 -28.32 16.32
N MET A 134 -16.13 -28.90 17.51
CA MET A 134 -15.63 -30.26 17.71
C MET A 134 -16.81 -31.22 17.85
N LEU A 135 -17.23 -31.82 16.74
CA LEU A 135 -18.42 -32.68 16.65
C LEU A 135 -18.08 -34.15 16.93
N ARG A 136 -19.08 -34.93 17.37
CA ARG A 136 -18.95 -36.35 17.73
C ARG A 136 -19.81 -37.30 16.88
N ASP A 137 -20.46 -36.77 15.85
CA ASP A 137 -21.47 -37.44 15.03
C ASP A 137 -22.67 -37.93 15.85
N THR A 138 -23.16 -37.11 16.79
CA THR A 138 -24.33 -37.40 17.64
C THR A 138 -25.45 -36.38 17.43
N GLU A 139 -26.68 -36.69 17.87
CA GLU A 139 -27.81 -35.73 17.79
C GLU A 139 -27.56 -34.45 18.61
N GLU A 140 -26.74 -34.52 19.65
CA GLU A 140 -26.36 -33.37 20.49
C GLU A 140 -25.51 -32.33 19.73
N ASP A 141 -24.83 -32.74 18.65
CA ASP A 141 -24.01 -31.85 17.81
C ASP A 141 -24.83 -30.74 17.16
N ALA A 142 -26.13 -30.96 16.92
CA ALA A 142 -27.03 -29.96 16.34
C ALA A 142 -27.07 -28.68 17.20
N ALA A 143 -27.14 -28.83 18.53
CA ALA A 143 -27.15 -27.68 19.44
C ALA A 143 -25.81 -26.91 19.44
N ILE A 144 -24.69 -27.60 19.21
CA ILE A 144 -23.37 -26.99 19.09
C ILE A 144 -23.27 -26.19 17.79
N VAL A 145 -23.74 -26.77 16.68
CA VAL A 145 -23.77 -26.10 15.37
C VAL A 145 -24.65 -24.84 15.43
N ASP A 146 -25.85 -24.94 15.98
CA ASP A 146 -26.77 -23.81 16.13
C ASP A 146 -26.12 -22.68 16.93
N TYR A 147 -25.49 -23.01 18.07
CA TYR A 147 -24.76 -22.03 18.88
C TYR A 147 -23.60 -21.37 18.10
N CYS A 148 -22.81 -22.16 17.37
CA CYS A 148 -21.71 -21.63 16.54
C CYS A 148 -22.22 -20.71 15.43
N THR A 149 -23.34 -21.06 14.77
CA THR A 149 -23.97 -20.20 13.75
C THR A 149 -24.45 -18.88 14.36
N ASP A 150 -25.11 -18.92 15.52
CA ASP A 150 -25.54 -17.72 16.23
C ASP A 150 -24.35 -16.85 16.65
N LEU A 151 -23.27 -17.45 17.14
CA LEU A 151 -22.04 -16.74 17.48
C LEU A 151 -21.43 -16.07 16.25
N VAL A 152 -21.33 -16.77 15.12
CA VAL A 152 -20.82 -16.18 13.87
C VAL A 152 -21.69 -15.02 13.41
N ASN A 153 -23.02 -15.14 13.52
CA ASN A 153 -23.95 -14.04 13.21
C ASN A 153 -23.75 -12.83 14.12
N GLN A 154 -23.53 -13.06 15.42
CA GLN A 154 -23.23 -11.99 16.38
C GLN A 154 -21.90 -11.31 16.05
N LEU A 155 -20.84 -12.09 15.77
CA LEU A 155 -19.52 -11.55 15.42
C LEU A 155 -19.56 -10.75 14.12
N ASN A 156 -20.28 -11.21 13.09
CA ASN A 156 -20.45 -10.47 11.84
C ASN A 156 -21.33 -9.22 11.99
N GLY A 157 -22.10 -9.12 13.07
CA GLY A 157 -22.90 -7.94 13.41
C GLY A 157 -22.14 -6.89 14.22
N LEU A 158 -20.88 -7.16 14.60
CA LEU A 158 -19.99 -6.18 15.19
C LEU A 158 -19.29 -5.42 14.05
N ASP A 159 -19.41 -4.09 14.05
CA ASP A 159 -18.71 -3.19 13.11
C ASP A 159 -17.18 -3.27 13.27
#